data_AF-A0A816FH50-F1
#
_entry.id   AF-A0A816FH50-F1
#
_cell.length_a   1.000
_cell.length_b   1.000
_cell.length_c   1.000
_cell.angle_alpha   90.00
_cell.angle_beta   90.00
_cell.angle_gamma   90.00
#
_symmetry.space_group_name_H-M   'P 1'
#
loop_
_entity.id
_entity.type
_entity.pdbx_description
1 polymer ?
#
loop_
_entity_poly.entity_id
_entity_poly.type
_entity_poly.pdbx_seq_one_letter_code
_entity_poly.pdbx_strand_id
1 'polypeptide(L)'
;MMMMNQYDCLNKAQLSFEYLHTNSTTHTFLFGALAELVDNSRDAGATNLDIYTRKDPSLRGGFYLAFLDDGCGMHYDDVFNVIVFGKSGKRHTLDSNQIGQYGNGLKSGAMRISNDFILLTKKDNIGTCLFLSRTFHQEEHITQIMCPMPCFDLITQQPIENTDNEQINGTRTYTYDKTKHELEMYLITKYSPFKTIDDLFKQFNLITSSSGTLIVLYNVKLSDTGEAELNIKTDPYDMLIDSKNRRNLFDDNDDSIPPEYRSFRAYVSILYCEPRMRITIQQRRVITKRLPHTLYKPRQYQFKSTRFKTRSEQEIKKCEQELESLDERIREADSQVHDIQQRLGITYTIDERTRLRKLQIHAADLKDIANRLRTGLLRKKSELNTTKILTFTFGLNIQNRAADGVFVYNCGRLIKMYEKIGQPNKKTL
;
A
#
# COMPACT_ATOMS: atom_id res chain seq x y z
N MET A 1 31.92 0.06 14.66
CA MET A 1 30.62 0.07 15.37
C MET A 1 30.61 1.05 16.57
N MET A 2 31.23 2.24 16.45
CA MET A 2 31.43 3.16 17.58
C MET A 2 30.68 4.51 17.49
N MET A 3 29.90 4.77 16.43
CA MET A 3 29.14 6.03 16.29
C MET A 3 27.62 5.91 16.44
N MET A 4 27.04 4.70 16.51
CA MET A 4 25.58 4.54 16.51
C MET A 4 24.92 5.09 17.79
N ASN A 5 25.56 4.90 18.95
CA ASN A 5 25.06 5.42 20.23
C ASN A 5 25.34 6.92 20.45
N GLN A 6 26.21 7.55 19.63
CA GLN A 6 26.46 8.99 19.72
C GLN A 6 25.37 9.83 19.06
N TYR A 7 24.55 9.23 18.18
CA TYR A 7 23.47 9.95 17.51
C TYR A 7 22.14 9.93 18.28
N ASP A 8 22.04 9.17 19.37
CA ASP A 8 20.82 9.14 20.19
C ASP A 8 20.56 10.46 20.93
N CYS A 9 21.59 11.28 21.13
CA CYS A 9 21.43 12.63 21.66
C CYS A 9 21.00 13.66 20.60
N LEU A 10 20.98 13.29 19.31
CA LEU A 10 20.53 14.18 18.24
C LEU A 10 19.00 14.16 18.13
N ASN A 11 18.44 15.34 17.86
CA ASN A 11 17.01 15.48 17.62
C ASN A 11 16.58 14.67 16.39
N LYS A 12 15.63 13.75 16.59
CA LYS A 12 15.04 12.94 15.53
C LYS A 12 13.84 13.69 14.94
N ALA A 13 13.69 13.69 13.62
CA ALA A 13 12.46 14.17 12.99
C ALA A 13 11.28 13.33 13.48
N GLN A 14 10.22 13.98 13.94
CA GLN A 14 9.02 13.33 14.45
C GLN A 14 7.82 13.73 13.59
N LEU A 15 6.87 12.81 13.48
CA LEU A 15 5.60 13.07 12.82
C LEU A 15 4.58 13.42 13.89
N SER A 16 4.06 14.64 13.80
CA SER A 16 2.92 15.03 14.62
C SER A 16 1.65 14.37 14.10
N PHE A 17 0.67 14.22 14.99
CA PHE A 17 -0.67 13.80 14.66
C PHE A 17 -1.29 14.58 13.48
N GLU A 18 -1.09 15.91 13.44
CA GLU A 18 -1.61 16.77 12.37
C GLU A 18 -1.04 16.44 10.99
N TYR A 19 0.14 15.82 10.93
CA TYR A 19 0.71 15.37 9.66
C TYR A 19 -0.19 14.36 8.94
N LEU A 20 -0.99 13.56 9.65
CA LEU A 20 -1.97 12.67 9.04
C LEU A 20 -2.98 13.42 8.17
N HIS A 21 -3.40 14.61 8.61
CA HIS A 21 -4.27 15.46 7.84
C HIS A 21 -3.53 16.07 6.64
N THR A 22 -2.36 16.66 6.85
CA THR A 22 -1.56 17.25 5.76
C THR A 22 -1.25 16.22 4.67
N ASN A 23 -0.97 14.98 5.04
CA ASN A 23 -0.70 13.91 4.08
C ASN A 23 -1.95 13.51 3.27
N SER A 24 -3.14 13.65 3.85
CA SER A 24 -4.41 13.33 3.18
C SER A 24 -4.81 14.33 2.08
N THR A 25 -4.31 15.57 2.13
CA THR A 25 -4.66 16.62 1.14
C THR A 25 -4.04 16.39 -0.24
N THR A 26 -3.14 15.41 -0.36
CA THR A 26 -2.57 14.95 -1.64
C THR A 26 -3.63 14.41 -2.60
N HIS A 27 -4.76 13.91 -2.09
CA HIS A 27 -5.85 13.38 -2.88
C HIS A 27 -6.95 14.41 -3.08
N THR A 28 -6.89 15.13 -4.19
CA THR A 28 -7.98 16.03 -4.64
C THR A 28 -9.17 15.23 -5.18
N PHE A 29 -8.91 14.11 -5.86
CA PHE A 29 -9.92 13.20 -6.37
C PHE A 29 -10.18 12.05 -5.38
N LEU A 30 -11.39 12.00 -4.82
CA LEU A 30 -11.75 11.04 -3.77
C LEU A 30 -11.60 9.57 -4.19
N PHE A 31 -11.95 9.21 -5.43
CA PHE A 31 -11.74 7.84 -5.91
C PHE A 31 -10.26 7.51 -6.10
N GLY A 32 -9.39 8.51 -6.26
CA GLY A 32 -7.94 8.33 -6.21
C GLY A 32 -7.50 7.79 -4.86
N ALA A 33 -8.05 8.33 -3.77
CA ALA A 33 -7.79 7.84 -2.41
C ALA A 33 -8.31 6.40 -2.19
N LEU A 34 -9.51 6.07 -2.69
CA LEU A 34 -10.04 4.70 -2.62
C LEU A 34 -9.17 3.72 -3.42
N ALA A 35 -8.69 4.15 -4.58
CA ALA A 35 -7.90 3.30 -5.45
C ALA A 35 -6.52 2.94 -4.87
N GLU A 36 -5.95 3.74 -3.97
CA GLU A 36 -4.75 3.34 -3.20
C GLU A 36 -4.97 2.05 -2.40
N LEU A 37 -6.17 1.84 -1.86
CA LEU A 37 -6.52 0.61 -1.14
C LEU A 37 -6.69 -0.56 -2.11
N VAL A 38 -7.35 -0.33 -3.25
CA VAL A 38 -7.48 -1.33 -4.33
C VAL A 38 -6.11 -1.75 -4.87
N ASP A 39 -5.19 -0.79 -5.03
CA ASP A 39 -3.82 -1.01 -5.50
C ASP A 39 -3.04 -1.88 -4.52
N ASN A 40 -3.22 -1.71 -3.20
CA ASN A 40 -2.59 -2.55 -2.20
C ASN A 40 -3.07 -4.01 -2.26
N SER A 41 -4.37 -4.25 -2.42
CA SER A 41 -4.91 -5.61 -2.57
C SER A 41 -4.39 -6.27 -3.86
N ARG A 42 -4.33 -5.53 -4.98
CA ARG A 42 -3.74 -6.02 -6.23
C ARG A 42 -2.27 -6.40 -6.05
N ASP A 43 -1.48 -5.54 -5.42
CA ASP A 43 -0.06 -5.79 -5.18
C ASP A 43 0.18 -6.96 -4.22
N ALA A 44 -0.75 -7.22 -3.31
CA ALA A 44 -0.74 -8.39 -2.41
C ALA A 44 -1.11 -9.70 -3.14
N GLY A 45 -1.37 -9.65 -4.45
CA GLY A 45 -1.71 -10.82 -5.25
C GLY A 45 -3.15 -11.31 -5.06
N ALA A 46 -4.04 -10.47 -4.53
CA ALA A 46 -5.44 -10.83 -4.32
C ALA A 46 -6.12 -11.23 -5.64
N THR A 47 -6.88 -12.31 -5.57
CA THR A 47 -7.75 -12.76 -6.67
C THR A 47 -9.12 -12.12 -6.56
N ASN A 48 -9.57 -11.82 -5.35
CA ASN A 48 -10.86 -11.22 -5.04
C ASN A 48 -10.67 -10.04 -4.09
N LEU A 49 -11.40 -8.96 -4.36
CA LEU A 49 -11.52 -7.80 -3.48
C LEU A 49 -13.01 -7.43 -3.38
N ASP A 50 -13.54 -7.50 -2.17
CA ASP A 50 -14.89 -7.07 -1.84
C ASP A 50 -14.85 -5.69 -1.17
N ILE A 51 -15.54 -4.72 -1.75
CA ILE A 51 -15.65 -3.35 -1.26
C ILE A 51 -17.11 -3.08 -0.91
N TYR A 52 -17.42 -2.85 0.36
CA TYR A 52 -18.81 -2.74 0.81
C TYR A 52 -18.94 -1.76 1.97
N THR A 53 -20.16 -1.28 2.18
CA THR A 53 -20.48 -0.44 3.34
C THR A 53 -21.41 -1.17 4.30
N ARG A 54 -21.22 -0.97 5.61
CA ARG A 54 -22.18 -1.42 6.61
C ARG A 54 -22.73 -0.21 7.37
N LYS A 55 -24.06 -0.12 7.44
CA LYS A 55 -24.74 0.95 8.17
C LYS A 55 -24.44 0.84 9.66
N ASP A 56 -24.08 1.96 10.25
CA ASP A 56 -23.90 2.13 11.69
C ASP A 56 -24.20 3.60 12.04
N PRO A 57 -25.41 3.89 12.53
CA PRO A 57 -25.84 5.26 12.85
C PRO A 57 -25.01 5.93 13.95
N SER A 58 -24.23 5.16 14.73
CA SER A 58 -23.38 5.70 15.79
C SER A 58 -22.10 6.34 15.25
N LEU A 59 -21.69 6.00 14.03
CA LEU A 59 -20.48 6.51 13.39
C LEU A 59 -20.77 7.76 12.58
N ARG A 60 -19.80 8.67 12.51
CA ARG A 60 -19.90 9.85 11.65
C ARG A 60 -20.06 9.42 10.18
N GLY A 61 -21.12 9.92 9.54
CA GLY A 61 -21.54 9.54 8.20
C GLY A 61 -22.55 8.38 8.14
N GLY A 62 -22.79 7.68 9.27
CA GLY A 62 -23.83 6.66 9.41
C GLY A 62 -23.48 5.28 8.85
N PHE A 63 -22.21 5.05 8.48
CA PHE A 63 -21.71 3.76 7.99
C PHE A 63 -20.18 3.66 8.16
N TYR A 64 -19.66 2.45 8.04
CA TYR A 64 -18.25 2.22 7.74
C TYR A 64 -18.08 1.61 6.34
N LEU A 65 -16.93 1.86 5.73
CA LEU A 65 -16.51 1.33 4.44
C LEU A 65 -15.43 0.26 4.65
N ALA A 66 -15.62 -0.92 4.08
CA ALA A 66 -14.74 -2.06 4.21
C ALA A 66 -14.13 -2.47 2.86
N PHE A 67 -12.85 -2.85 2.90
CA PHE A 67 -12.09 -3.47 1.82
C PHE A 67 -11.59 -4.82 2.32
N LEU A 68 -12.09 -5.91 1.75
CA LEU A 68 -11.75 -7.27 2.13
C LEU A 68 -11.08 -7.97 0.94
N ASP A 69 -9.81 -8.33 1.08
CA ASP A 69 -9.06 -9.07 0.07
C ASP A 69 -8.59 -10.45 0.55
N ASP A 70 -8.39 -11.34 -0.41
CA ASP A 70 -7.81 -12.66 -0.23
C ASP A 70 -6.31 -12.70 -0.62
N GLY A 71 -5.60 -11.59 -0.45
CA GLY A 71 -4.18 -11.47 -0.77
C GLY A 71 -3.27 -12.26 0.18
N CYS A 72 -1.97 -12.03 0.06
CA CYS A 72 -0.94 -12.74 0.83
C CYS A 72 -0.95 -12.47 2.35
N GLY A 73 -1.75 -11.51 2.83
CA GLY A 73 -1.73 -11.05 4.21
C GLY A 73 -0.39 -10.42 4.60
N MET A 74 -0.22 -10.16 5.89
CA MET A 74 0.98 -9.51 6.45
C MET A 74 1.40 -10.19 7.75
N HIS A 75 2.70 -10.34 7.97
CA HIS A 75 3.24 -10.62 9.30
C HIS A 75 3.31 -9.35 10.15
N TYR A 76 3.57 -9.51 11.44
CA TYR A 76 3.72 -8.39 12.36
C TYR A 76 4.73 -7.32 11.88
N ASP A 77 5.90 -7.71 11.37
CA ASP A 77 6.87 -6.72 10.85
C ASP A 77 6.35 -5.99 9.60
N ASP A 78 5.60 -6.67 8.73
CA ASP A 78 4.97 -6.05 7.56
C ASP A 78 3.96 -4.99 8.01
N VAL A 79 3.12 -5.29 9.02
CA VAL A 79 2.17 -4.35 9.62
C VAL A 79 2.89 -3.21 10.33
N PHE A 80 3.97 -3.48 11.05
CA PHE A 80 4.80 -2.43 11.65
C PHE A 80 5.34 -1.48 10.57
N ASN A 81 5.77 -2.01 9.43
CA ASN A 81 6.25 -1.22 8.30
C ASN A 81 5.12 -0.38 7.65
N VAL A 82 3.84 -0.71 7.88
CA VAL A 82 2.71 0.13 7.47
C VAL A 82 2.71 1.46 8.24
N ILE A 83 3.05 1.51 9.52
CA ILE A 83 3.05 2.80 10.25
C ILE A 83 4.32 3.63 10.01
N VAL A 84 5.36 3.04 9.42
CA VAL A 84 6.58 3.75 9.05
C VAL A 84 6.38 4.50 7.72
N PHE A 85 6.37 5.83 7.79
CA PHE A 85 6.21 6.68 6.60
C PHE A 85 7.44 6.58 5.68
N GLY A 86 7.18 6.48 4.37
CA GLY A 86 8.22 6.45 3.34
C GLY A 86 8.97 5.13 3.19
N LYS A 87 8.70 4.13 4.05
CA LYS A 87 9.24 2.78 3.91
C LYS A 87 8.32 1.94 3.01
N SER A 88 8.87 1.36 1.96
CA SER A 88 8.20 0.36 1.13
C SER A 88 9.20 -0.73 0.77
N GLY A 89 8.94 -1.97 1.20
CA GLY A 89 9.74 -3.13 0.76
C GLY A 89 9.69 -3.33 -0.77
N LYS A 90 8.62 -2.84 -1.39
CA LYS A 90 8.37 -2.87 -2.85
C LYS A 90 9.28 -1.93 -3.64
N ARG A 91 9.93 -0.96 -2.98
CA ARG A 91 10.83 0.01 -3.62
C ARG A 91 12.18 -0.60 -4.00
N HIS A 92 12.58 -1.68 -3.33
CA HIS A 92 13.87 -2.36 -3.52
C HIS A 92 13.77 -3.71 -4.23
N THR A 93 12.55 -4.23 -4.46
CA THR A 93 12.37 -5.35 -5.38
C THR A 93 12.58 -4.86 -6.80
N LEU A 94 13.59 -5.40 -7.49
CA LEU A 94 14.08 -5.02 -8.82
C LEU A 94 13.04 -5.17 -9.96
N ASP A 95 11.80 -5.50 -9.61
CA ASP A 95 10.71 -6.06 -10.42
C ASP A 95 9.37 -5.36 -10.24
N SER A 96 9.32 -4.09 -9.83
CA SER A 96 8.06 -3.46 -9.42
C SER A 96 7.09 -3.15 -10.59
N ASN A 97 6.49 -4.20 -11.16
CA ASN A 97 5.12 -4.18 -11.69
C ASN A 97 4.10 -3.90 -10.57
N GLN A 98 4.55 -3.83 -9.31
CA GLN A 98 3.79 -3.36 -8.17
C GLN A 98 3.59 -1.85 -8.22
N ILE A 99 2.38 -1.43 -7.88
CA ILE A 99 1.93 -0.04 -7.95
C ILE A 99 2.46 0.76 -6.75
N GLY A 100 2.45 0.17 -5.55
CA GLY A 100 2.79 0.83 -4.30
C GLY A 100 4.29 1.03 -4.07
N GLN A 101 4.87 2.12 -4.57
CA GLN A 101 6.32 2.35 -4.45
C GLN A 101 6.73 3.30 -3.31
N TYR A 102 5.81 4.14 -2.82
CA TYR A 102 6.13 5.26 -1.93
C TYR A 102 5.92 4.98 -0.44
N GLY A 103 5.25 3.87 -0.09
CA GLY A 103 4.96 3.54 1.31
C GLY A 103 3.96 4.47 1.98
N ASN A 104 3.17 5.23 1.20
CA ASN A 104 2.29 6.29 1.71
C ASN A 104 0.80 6.10 1.38
N GLY A 105 0.49 5.33 0.32
CA GLY A 105 -0.86 5.23 -0.26
C GLY A 105 -1.98 4.91 0.73
N LEU A 106 -1.79 3.89 1.59
CA LEU A 106 -2.78 3.55 2.61
C LEU A 106 -3.05 4.71 3.57
N LYS A 107 -1.99 5.40 4.04
CA LYS A 107 -2.15 6.44 5.07
C LYS A 107 -2.79 7.69 4.49
N SER A 108 -2.33 8.16 3.33
CA SER A 108 -2.91 9.33 2.66
C SER A 108 -4.34 9.04 2.19
N GLY A 109 -4.59 7.87 1.59
CA GLY A 109 -5.89 7.45 1.10
C GLY A 109 -6.92 7.27 2.22
N ALA A 110 -6.60 6.47 3.25
CA ALA A 110 -7.49 6.23 4.37
C ALA A 110 -7.84 7.54 5.11
N MET A 111 -6.84 8.37 5.42
CA MET A 111 -7.07 9.65 6.12
C MET A 111 -7.80 10.71 5.28
N ARG A 112 -7.81 10.57 3.95
CA ARG A 112 -8.64 11.40 3.06
C ARG A 112 -10.11 11.02 3.17
N ILE A 113 -10.41 9.73 3.28
CA ILE A 113 -11.79 9.20 3.26
C ILE A 113 -12.41 9.26 4.66
N SER A 114 -11.62 8.97 5.69
CA SER A 114 -12.12 8.78 7.05
C SER A 114 -11.22 9.45 8.10
N ASN A 115 -11.77 9.65 9.29
CA ASN A 115 -10.97 10.05 10.44
C ASN A 115 -10.20 8.87 11.02
N ASP A 116 -10.77 7.68 10.95
CA ASP A 116 -10.23 6.51 11.63
C ASP A 116 -10.23 5.31 10.68
N PHE A 117 -9.25 4.42 10.86
CA PHE A 117 -9.31 3.10 10.28
C PHE A 117 -8.76 2.03 11.21
N ILE A 118 -9.26 0.82 11.00
CA ILE A 118 -8.73 -0.40 11.59
C ILE A 118 -8.43 -1.39 10.47
N LEU A 119 -7.25 -2.00 10.55
CA LEU A 119 -6.78 -3.00 9.61
C LEU A 119 -6.64 -4.31 10.36
N LEU A 120 -7.23 -5.36 9.82
CA LEU A 120 -7.07 -6.73 10.30
C LEU A 120 -6.43 -7.53 9.18
N THR A 121 -5.38 -8.28 9.48
CA THR A 121 -4.69 -9.10 8.49
C THR A 121 -4.41 -10.48 9.06
N LYS A 122 -4.48 -11.48 8.20
CA LYS A 122 -4.26 -12.88 8.54
C LYS A 122 -3.14 -13.43 7.67
N LYS A 123 -2.16 -14.10 8.29
CA LYS A 123 -1.12 -14.84 7.59
C LYS A 123 -0.57 -15.94 8.50
N ASP A 124 -0.46 -17.15 7.98
CA ASP A 124 0.08 -18.31 8.71
C ASP A 124 -0.59 -18.54 10.07
N ASN A 125 -1.93 -18.44 10.09
CA ASN A 125 -2.78 -18.51 11.29
C ASN A 125 -2.60 -17.38 12.33
N ILE A 126 -1.69 -16.44 12.07
CA ILE A 126 -1.48 -15.27 12.90
C ILE A 126 -2.40 -14.14 12.41
N GLY A 127 -3.17 -13.58 13.33
CA GLY A 127 -3.99 -12.40 13.13
C GLY A 127 -3.32 -11.18 13.73
N THR A 128 -3.07 -10.14 12.93
CA THR A 128 -2.58 -8.86 13.44
C THR A 128 -3.61 -7.77 13.19
N CYS A 129 -3.91 -7.00 14.23
CA CYS A 129 -4.72 -5.79 14.12
C CYS A 129 -3.79 -4.59 14.10
N LEU A 130 -4.05 -3.60 13.24
CA LEU A 130 -3.45 -2.27 13.30
C LEU A 130 -4.56 -1.25 13.41
N PHE A 131 -4.49 -0.41 14.43
CA PHE A 131 -5.49 0.59 14.68
C PHE A 131 -4.90 2.00 14.59
N LEU A 132 -5.47 2.85 13.72
CA LEU A 132 -5.13 4.26 13.61
C LEU A 132 -6.40 5.09 13.74
N SER A 133 -6.59 5.69 14.93
CA SER A 133 -7.76 6.52 15.21
C SER A 133 -7.37 7.96 15.51
N ARG A 134 -7.84 8.89 14.69
CA ARG A 134 -7.77 10.32 14.97
C ARG A 134 -8.65 10.73 16.14
N THR A 135 -9.80 10.09 16.29
CA THR A 135 -10.70 10.33 17.43
C THR A 135 -9.99 10.06 18.76
N PHE A 136 -9.30 8.92 18.89
CA PHE A 136 -8.48 8.59 20.06
C PHE A 136 -7.44 9.69 20.37
N HIS A 137 -6.67 10.12 19.37
CA HIS A 137 -5.63 11.15 19.58
C HIS A 137 -6.24 12.50 19.99
N GLN A 138 -7.38 12.86 19.42
CA GLN A 138 -8.05 14.13 19.71
C GLN A 138 -8.65 14.15 21.11
N GLU A 139 -9.35 13.08 21.51
CA GLU A 139 -10.00 12.97 22.81
C GLU A 139 -9.00 12.85 23.96
N GLU A 140 -7.90 12.12 23.76
CA GLU A 140 -6.85 11.94 24.77
C GLU A 140 -5.72 12.98 24.65
N HIS A 141 -5.88 13.99 23.79
CA HIS A 141 -4.93 15.09 23.55
C HIS A 141 -3.49 14.64 23.23
N ILE A 142 -3.35 13.59 22.42
CA ILE A 142 -2.06 12.97 22.06
C ILE A 142 -1.48 13.64 20.81
N THR A 143 -0.25 14.13 20.91
CA THR A 143 0.44 14.84 19.81
C THR A 143 1.27 13.92 18.91
N GLN A 144 1.68 12.76 19.43
CA GLN A 144 2.45 11.75 18.71
C GLN A 144 1.53 10.66 18.14
N ILE A 145 1.88 10.12 16.98
CA ILE A 145 1.08 9.05 16.35
C ILE A 145 1.30 7.73 17.11
N MET A 146 0.30 7.30 17.86
CA MET A 146 0.25 6.04 18.61
C MET A 146 -0.71 5.07 17.92
N CYS A 147 -0.24 3.85 17.62
CA CYS A 147 -1.02 2.85 16.88
C CYS A 147 -1.07 1.53 17.67
N PRO A 148 -2.22 1.17 18.27
CA PRO A 148 -2.41 -0.16 18.85
C PRO A 148 -2.23 -1.25 17.80
N MET A 149 -1.41 -2.26 18.10
CA MET A 149 -1.09 -3.34 17.17
C MET A 149 -1.00 -4.72 17.84
N PRO A 150 -2.12 -5.24 18.41
CA PRO A 150 -2.12 -6.55 19.05
C PRO A 150 -2.08 -7.69 18.02
N CYS A 151 -1.53 -8.82 18.43
CA CYS A 151 -1.31 -10.00 17.60
C CYS A 151 -1.86 -11.25 18.30
N PHE A 152 -2.53 -12.12 17.54
CA PHE A 152 -3.27 -13.28 18.05
C PHE A 152 -2.96 -14.53 17.25
N ASP A 153 -3.00 -15.67 17.93
CA ASP A 153 -3.25 -16.95 17.26
C ASP A 153 -4.76 -17.04 16.98
N LEU A 154 -5.15 -17.20 15.71
CA LEU A 154 -6.56 -17.18 15.31
C LEU A 154 -7.31 -18.48 15.63
N ILE A 155 -6.62 -19.58 15.96
CA ILE A 155 -7.24 -20.83 16.42
C ILE A 155 -7.56 -20.72 17.90
N THR A 156 -6.59 -20.32 18.73
CA THR A 156 -6.78 -20.23 20.18
C THR A 156 -7.44 -18.93 20.62
N GLN A 157 -7.44 -17.92 19.74
CA GLN A 157 -7.88 -16.54 20.02
C GLN A 157 -7.13 -15.89 21.19
N GLN A 158 -5.94 -16.42 21.51
CA GLN A 158 -5.08 -15.89 22.56
C GLN A 158 -4.03 -14.95 21.97
N PRO A 159 -3.52 -13.98 22.76
CA PRO A 159 -2.35 -13.22 22.37
C PRO A 159 -1.17 -14.15 22.08
N ILE A 160 -0.35 -13.78 21.10
CA ILE A 160 0.91 -14.50 20.86
C ILE A 160 1.88 -14.13 21.97
N GLU A 161 2.20 -15.06 22.87
CA GLU A 161 3.07 -14.82 24.02
C GLU A 161 4.54 -14.66 23.64
N ASN A 162 5.00 -15.29 22.55
CA ASN A 162 6.19 -14.98 21.77
C ASN A 162 6.14 -15.82 20.48
N THR A 163 6.54 -15.26 19.34
CA THR A 163 6.96 -16.13 18.23
C THR A 163 8.33 -16.67 18.61
N ASP A 164 8.38 -17.82 19.28
CA ASP A 164 9.62 -18.54 19.53
C ASP A 164 10.25 -18.88 18.18
N ASN A 165 11.17 -18.03 17.75
CA ASN A 165 12.47 -18.37 17.25
C ASN A 165 13.35 -17.12 17.37
N GLU A 166 14.57 -17.31 17.88
CA GLU A 166 15.72 -16.40 17.72
C GLU A 166 15.56 -15.58 16.44
N GLN A 167 15.67 -14.24 16.47
CA GLN A 167 15.67 -13.35 15.29
C GLN A 167 15.99 -14.09 13.97
N ILE A 168 15.02 -14.75 13.35
CA ILE A 168 15.28 -15.50 12.13
C ILE A 168 15.36 -14.40 11.09
N ASN A 169 16.60 -14.07 10.70
CA ASN A 169 16.92 -13.16 9.62
C ASN A 169 16.48 -11.69 9.87
N GLY A 170 16.62 -11.18 11.10
CA GLY A 170 16.41 -9.75 11.38
C GLY A 170 14.96 -9.24 11.26
N THR A 171 13.98 -10.14 11.18
CA THR A 171 12.54 -9.81 11.15
C THR A 171 12.07 -9.46 12.57
N ARG A 172 11.33 -8.35 12.76
CA ARG A 172 10.79 -8.02 14.08
C ARG A 172 9.71 -9.03 14.48
N THR A 173 9.94 -9.69 15.60
CA THR A 173 8.96 -10.56 16.25
C THR A 173 8.05 -9.73 17.16
N TYR A 174 6.80 -10.15 17.32
CA TYR A 174 5.92 -9.57 18.34
C TYR A 174 6.44 -10.01 19.71
N THR A 175 6.83 -9.05 20.54
CA THR A 175 7.15 -9.30 21.95
C THR A 175 5.90 -9.03 22.76
N TYR A 176 5.38 -10.07 23.40
CA TYR A 176 4.22 -9.92 24.26
C TYR A 176 4.59 -9.13 25.51
N ASP A 177 3.80 -8.11 25.77
CA ASP A 177 3.75 -7.40 27.03
C ASP A 177 2.28 -7.33 27.41
N LYS A 178 1.92 -7.98 28.52
CA LYS A 178 0.54 -8.07 28.99
C LYS A 178 -0.09 -6.69 29.18
N THR A 179 0.65 -5.74 29.78
CA THR A 179 0.15 -4.39 30.07
C THR A 179 -0.10 -3.63 28.76
N LYS A 180 0.84 -3.76 27.82
CA LYS A 180 0.69 -3.18 26.48
C LYS A 180 -0.51 -3.79 25.76
N HIS A 181 -0.63 -5.11 25.75
CA HIS A 181 -1.70 -5.82 25.06
C HIS A 181 -3.09 -5.45 25.60
N GLU A 182 -3.24 -5.42 26.92
CA GLU A 182 -4.49 -4.99 27.58
C GLU A 182 -4.86 -3.55 27.21
N LEU A 183 -3.87 -2.64 27.19
CA LEU A 183 -4.09 -1.26 26.74
C LEU A 183 -4.47 -1.18 25.26
N GLU A 184 -3.78 -1.91 24.39
CA GLU A 184 -4.10 -1.96 22.95
C GLU A 184 -5.54 -2.42 22.72
N MET A 185 -5.96 -3.47 23.40
CA MET A 185 -7.32 -4.02 23.32
C MET A 185 -8.36 -3.07 23.90
N TYR A 186 -8.07 -2.41 25.01
CA TYR A 186 -8.93 -1.37 25.57
C TYR A 186 -9.14 -0.22 24.59
N LEU A 187 -8.07 0.28 23.96
CA LEU A 187 -8.18 1.37 22.98
C LEU A 187 -9.00 0.97 21.76
N ILE A 188 -8.81 -0.25 21.24
CA ILE A 188 -9.60 -0.78 20.12
C ILE A 188 -11.07 -0.87 20.50
N THR A 189 -11.40 -1.46 21.65
CA THR A 189 -12.80 -1.65 22.06
C THR A 189 -13.50 -0.34 22.43
N LYS A 190 -12.77 0.64 22.96
CA LYS A 190 -13.28 1.99 23.24
C LYS A 190 -13.58 2.77 21.94
N TYR A 191 -12.60 2.88 21.05
CA TYR A 191 -12.63 3.84 19.94
C TYR A 191 -12.99 3.26 18.56
N SER A 192 -12.87 1.95 18.36
CA SER A 192 -13.28 1.31 17.10
C SER A 192 -14.77 0.99 17.06
N PRO A 193 -15.34 0.63 15.89
CA PRO A 193 -16.71 0.12 15.79
C PRO A 193 -16.93 -1.23 16.50
N PHE A 194 -15.85 -1.93 16.86
CA PHE A 194 -15.91 -3.26 17.47
C PHE A 194 -15.74 -3.15 18.98
N LYS A 195 -16.86 -3.19 19.70
CA LYS A 195 -16.91 -2.85 21.14
C LYS A 195 -16.55 -4.02 22.06
N THR A 196 -16.43 -5.22 21.52
CA THR A 196 -16.04 -6.42 22.25
C THR A 196 -14.95 -7.18 21.52
N ILE A 197 -14.23 -8.04 22.26
CA ILE A 197 -13.23 -8.96 21.70
C ILE A 197 -13.89 -9.88 20.67
N ASP A 198 -15.09 -10.39 20.96
CA ASP A 198 -15.86 -11.23 20.04
C ASP A 198 -16.20 -10.49 18.73
N ASP A 199 -16.54 -9.20 18.80
CA ASP A 199 -16.83 -8.41 17.60
C ASP A 199 -15.59 -8.21 16.72
N LEU A 200 -14.42 -8.08 17.34
CA LEU A 200 -13.14 -8.02 16.63
C LEU A 200 -12.83 -9.37 15.94
N PHE A 201 -12.97 -10.50 16.64
CA PHE A 201 -12.75 -11.82 16.05
C PHE A 201 -13.77 -12.17 14.96
N LYS A 202 -15.02 -11.70 15.06
CA LYS A 202 -15.98 -11.78 13.94
C LYS A 202 -15.44 -11.11 12.67
N GLN A 203 -14.61 -10.06 12.79
CA GLN A 203 -13.99 -9.42 11.62
C GLN A 203 -12.86 -10.27 11.04
N PHE A 204 -12.02 -10.89 11.88
CA PHE A 204 -11.01 -11.85 11.40
C PHE A 204 -11.66 -13.03 10.67
N ASN A 205 -12.82 -13.50 11.14
CA ASN A 205 -13.56 -14.59 10.52
C ASN A 205 -14.12 -14.25 9.12
N LEU A 206 -14.20 -12.96 8.75
CA LEU A 206 -14.54 -12.55 7.39
C LEU A 206 -13.41 -12.89 6.40
N ILE A 207 -12.16 -13.01 6.88
CA ILE A 207 -11.01 -13.46 6.08
C ILE A 207 -11.05 -14.99 6.02
N THR A 208 -11.89 -15.52 5.13
CA THR A 208 -12.15 -16.96 5.02
C THR A 208 -10.97 -17.75 4.44
N SER A 209 -10.09 -17.09 3.68
CA SER A 209 -8.86 -17.66 3.13
C SER A 209 -7.81 -17.92 4.21
N SER A 210 -6.73 -18.63 3.85
CA SER A 210 -5.57 -18.86 4.74
C SER A 210 -4.82 -17.55 5.04
N SER A 211 -4.88 -16.58 4.13
CA SER A 211 -4.34 -15.24 4.28
C SER A 211 -5.25 -14.20 3.64
N GLY A 212 -5.14 -12.95 4.08
CA GLY A 212 -5.90 -11.84 3.51
C GLY A 212 -5.88 -10.61 4.41
N THR A 213 -6.51 -9.54 3.95
CA THR A 213 -6.57 -8.28 4.69
C THR A 213 -7.96 -7.67 4.62
N LEU A 214 -8.44 -7.20 5.77
CA LEU A 214 -9.66 -6.42 5.93
C LEU A 214 -9.28 -5.02 6.44
N ILE A 215 -9.63 -3.98 5.68
CA ILE A 215 -9.48 -2.59 6.10
C ILE A 215 -10.87 -2.00 6.29
N VAL A 216 -11.14 -1.44 7.46
CA VAL A 216 -12.41 -0.77 7.79
C VAL A 216 -12.13 0.70 8.06
N LEU A 217 -12.65 1.55 7.18
CA LEU A 217 -12.63 3.00 7.26
C LEU A 217 -13.94 3.49 7.89
N TYR A 218 -13.87 4.30 8.95
CA TYR A 218 -15.06 4.78 9.64
C TYR A 218 -14.88 6.20 10.18
N ASN A 219 -15.99 6.82 10.57
CA ASN A 219 -16.07 8.27 10.77
C ASN A 219 -15.66 9.01 9.48
N VAL A 220 -16.42 8.76 8.41
CA VAL A 220 -16.13 9.28 7.06
C VAL A 220 -16.23 10.80 7.02
N LYS A 221 -15.52 11.42 6.05
CA LYS A 221 -15.61 12.86 5.83
C LYS A 221 -17.00 13.25 5.35
N LEU A 222 -17.46 14.39 5.87
CA LEU A 222 -18.72 15.01 5.51
C LEU A 222 -18.43 16.26 4.68
N SER A 223 -19.31 16.55 3.74
CA SER A 223 -19.36 17.80 3.00
C SER A 223 -19.93 18.94 3.86
N ASP A 224 -19.91 20.17 3.33
CA ASP A 224 -20.44 21.36 4.00
C ASP A 224 -21.94 21.23 4.34
N THR A 225 -22.68 20.35 3.65
CA THR A 225 -24.10 20.07 3.93
C THR A 225 -24.30 19.11 5.10
N GLY A 226 -23.23 18.55 5.65
CA GLY A 226 -23.26 17.53 6.71
C GLY A 226 -23.47 16.10 6.19
N GLU A 227 -23.64 15.91 4.88
CA GLU A 227 -23.75 14.58 4.28
C GLU A 227 -22.38 13.99 3.94
N ALA A 228 -22.25 12.66 3.99
CA ALA A 228 -21.03 11.96 3.59
C ALA A 228 -20.67 12.27 2.13
N GLU A 229 -19.38 12.47 1.85
CA GLU A 229 -18.91 12.75 0.48
C GLU A 229 -19.20 11.59 -0.50
N LEU A 230 -19.27 10.35 0.02
CA LEU A 230 -19.68 9.16 -0.71
C LEU A 230 -21.18 8.91 -0.53
N ASN A 231 -21.92 9.01 -1.63
CA ASN A 231 -23.33 8.65 -1.71
C ASN A 231 -23.48 7.15 -1.99
N ILE A 232 -23.95 6.43 -0.98
CA ILE A 232 -24.24 4.98 -1.02
C ILE A 232 -25.75 4.67 -1.05
N LYS A 233 -26.59 5.71 -1.17
CA LYS A 233 -28.06 5.60 -1.06
C LYS A 233 -28.74 5.55 -2.43
N THR A 234 -28.19 6.27 -3.41
CA THR A 234 -28.81 6.45 -4.73
C THR A 234 -28.79 5.16 -5.55
N ASP A 235 -27.65 4.47 -5.56
CA ASP A 235 -27.51 3.14 -6.16
C ASP A 235 -27.00 2.18 -5.07
N PRO A 236 -27.79 1.17 -4.66
CA PRO A 236 -27.37 0.22 -3.63
C PRO A 236 -26.19 -0.64 -4.06
N TYR A 237 -25.87 -0.68 -5.37
CA TYR A 237 -24.77 -1.44 -5.94
C TYR A 237 -23.57 -0.55 -6.30
N ASP A 238 -23.53 0.73 -5.92
CA ASP A 238 -22.42 1.62 -6.25
C ASP A 238 -22.04 2.55 -5.09
N MET A 239 -20.96 3.29 -5.28
CA MET A 239 -20.52 4.37 -4.41
C MET A 239 -20.32 5.59 -5.31
N LEU A 240 -21.20 6.59 -5.17
CA LEU A 240 -21.23 7.75 -6.03
C LEU A 240 -20.62 8.97 -5.34
N ILE A 241 -20.02 9.87 -6.12
CA ILE A 241 -19.72 11.24 -5.66
C ILE A 241 -20.89 12.13 -6.07
N ASP A 242 -21.45 12.88 -5.13
CA ASP A 242 -22.51 13.85 -5.43
C ASP A 242 -21.96 15.01 -6.28
N SER A 243 -22.80 15.58 -7.13
CA SER A 243 -22.44 16.67 -8.04
C SER A 243 -21.76 17.83 -7.31
N LYS A 244 -22.37 18.24 -6.20
CA LYS A 244 -21.91 19.34 -5.33
C LYS A 244 -20.50 19.13 -4.74
N ASN A 245 -20.05 17.89 -4.65
CA ASN A 245 -18.71 17.51 -4.15
C ASN A 245 -17.66 17.36 -5.26
N ARG A 246 -18.02 17.64 -6.52
CA ARG A 246 -17.11 17.65 -7.69
C ARG A 246 -16.39 18.99 -7.90
N ARG A 247 -16.49 19.93 -6.94
CA ARG A 247 -15.98 21.31 -7.07
C ARG A 247 -14.59 21.30 -7.74
N ASN A 248 -14.48 22.05 -8.85
CA ASN A 248 -13.28 22.26 -9.69
C ASN A 248 -12.97 21.22 -10.79
N LEU A 249 -13.80 20.20 -11.02
CA LEU A 249 -13.55 19.25 -12.13
C LEU A 249 -14.41 19.52 -13.36
N PHE A 250 -15.71 19.80 -13.20
CA PHE A 250 -16.66 20.03 -14.30
C PHE A 250 -17.83 20.91 -13.84
N ASP A 251 -18.59 21.48 -14.78
CA ASP A 251 -19.85 22.19 -14.50
C ASP A 251 -20.94 21.18 -14.11
N ASP A 252 -21.76 21.52 -13.11
CA ASP A 252 -22.60 20.56 -12.42
C ASP A 252 -23.76 20.00 -13.26
N ASN A 253 -24.12 20.71 -14.32
CA ASN A 253 -25.24 20.41 -15.23
C ASN A 253 -24.82 19.71 -16.53
N ASP A 254 -23.56 19.25 -16.65
CA ASP A 254 -23.08 18.66 -17.89
C ASP A 254 -23.23 17.12 -17.89
N ASP A 255 -24.25 16.62 -18.59
CA ASP A 255 -24.45 15.20 -18.90
C ASP A 255 -23.31 14.61 -19.76
N SER A 256 -22.37 15.44 -20.24
CA SER A 256 -21.17 14.98 -20.94
C SER A 256 -20.07 14.42 -20.02
N ILE A 257 -20.22 14.59 -18.69
CA ILE A 257 -19.21 14.12 -17.73
C ILE A 257 -19.11 12.59 -17.77
N PRO A 258 -17.90 12.04 -18.04
CA PRO A 258 -17.75 10.61 -18.07
C PRO A 258 -18.09 9.93 -16.74
N PRO A 259 -18.70 8.73 -16.78
CA PRO A 259 -19.22 8.07 -15.60
C PRO A 259 -18.14 7.80 -14.54
N GLU A 260 -16.87 7.66 -14.93
CA GLU A 260 -15.75 7.38 -14.03
C GLU A 260 -15.42 8.53 -13.06
N TYR A 261 -15.91 9.74 -13.31
CA TYR A 261 -15.79 10.85 -12.34
C TYR A 261 -16.88 10.83 -11.27
N ARG A 262 -17.96 10.06 -11.46
CA ARG A 262 -19.12 10.02 -10.57
C ARG A 262 -19.32 8.66 -9.91
N SER A 263 -19.14 7.58 -10.66
CA SER A 263 -19.38 6.20 -10.24
C SER A 263 -18.06 5.50 -9.93
N PHE A 264 -17.90 5.04 -8.68
CA PHE A 264 -16.70 4.29 -8.30
C PHE A 264 -16.63 2.96 -9.06
N ARG A 265 -17.78 2.32 -9.28
CA ARG A 265 -17.88 1.12 -10.14
C ARG A 265 -17.38 1.38 -11.55
N ALA A 266 -17.76 2.50 -12.18
CA ALA A 266 -17.27 2.87 -13.50
C ALA A 266 -15.75 3.11 -13.47
N TYR A 267 -15.26 3.89 -12.49
CA TYR A 267 -13.82 4.17 -12.34
C TYR A 267 -12.99 2.90 -12.17
N VAL A 268 -13.40 2.01 -11.26
CA VAL A 268 -12.75 0.73 -11.00
C VAL A 268 -12.76 -0.18 -12.24
N SER A 269 -13.79 -0.08 -13.09
CA SER A 269 -13.89 -0.91 -14.30
C SER A 269 -12.74 -0.70 -15.29
N ILE A 270 -12.11 0.49 -15.28
CA ILE A 270 -11.01 0.87 -16.17
C ILE A 270 -9.69 1.12 -15.43
N LEU A 271 -9.67 0.93 -14.10
CA LEU A 271 -8.54 1.28 -13.24
C LEU A 271 -7.23 0.59 -13.65
N TYR A 272 -7.34 -0.62 -14.19
CA TYR A 272 -6.20 -1.40 -14.66
C TYR A 272 -6.32 -1.70 -16.15
N CYS A 273 -5.23 -1.53 -16.91
CA CYS A 273 -5.22 -1.87 -18.33
C CYS A 273 -5.37 -3.39 -18.55
N GLU A 274 -4.82 -4.18 -17.62
CA GLU A 274 -4.96 -5.63 -17.54
C GLU A 274 -5.57 -6.00 -16.18
N PRO A 275 -6.91 -6.04 -16.09
CA PRO A 275 -7.59 -6.48 -14.88
C PRO A 275 -7.46 -8.00 -14.74
N ARG A 276 -7.05 -8.45 -13.55
CA ARG A 276 -6.96 -9.88 -13.17
C ARG A 276 -7.74 -10.14 -11.86
N MET A 277 -7.50 -9.31 -10.85
CA MET A 277 -8.27 -9.29 -9.61
C MET A 277 -9.76 -9.02 -9.89
N ARG A 278 -10.63 -9.84 -9.33
CA ARG A 278 -12.09 -9.65 -9.39
C ARG A 278 -12.48 -8.69 -8.28
N ILE A 279 -13.18 -7.61 -8.65
CA ILE A 279 -13.61 -6.59 -7.70
C ILE A 279 -15.13 -6.63 -7.59
N THR A 280 -15.64 -6.67 -6.37
CA THR A 280 -17.07 -6.58 -6.05
C THR A 280 -17.30 -5.27 -5.29
N ILE A 281 -18.30 -4.50 -5.70
CA ILE A 281 -18.75 -3.31 -4.97
C ILE A 281 -20.18 -3.56 -4.51
N GLN A 282 -20.45 -3.39 -3.22
CA GLN A 282 -21.78 -3.59 -2.62
C GLN A 282 -22.44 -4.90 -3.08
N GLN A 283 -21.73 -6.02 -2.91
CA GLN A 283 -22.17 -7.39 -3.28
C GLN A 283 -22.36 -7.66 -4.78
N ARG A 284 -22.13 -6.67 -5.67
CA ARG A 284 -22.22 -6.86 -7.12
C ARG A 284 -20.86 -6.72 -7.80
N ARG A 285 -20.47 -7.76 -8.53
CA ARG A 285 -19.21 -7.80 -9.28
C ARG A 285 -19.09 -6.66 -10.28
N VAL A 286 -17.95 -6.00 -10.30
CA VAL A 286 -17.58 -4.97 -11.29
C VAL A 286 -17.17 -5.65 -12.60
N ILE A 287 -17.77 -5.23 -13.71
CA ILE A 287 -17.37 -5.69 -15.05
C ILE A 287 -16.17 -4.86 -15.48
N THR A 288 -14.97 -5.37 -15.25
CA THR A 288 -13.73 -4.72 -15.66
C THR A 288 -13.55 -4.79 -17.17
N LYS A 289 -12.94 -3.75 -17.73
CA LYS A 289 -12.83 -3.55 -19.17
C LYS A 289 -11.37 -3.38 -19.55
N ARG A 290 -10.96 -4.06 -20.62
CA ARG A 290 -9.74 -3.72 -21.35
C ARG A 290 -10.11 -2.69 -22.41
N LEU A 291 -9.90 -1.41 -22.15
CA LEU A 291 -10.34 -0.29 -23.02
C LEU A 291 -10.08 -0.50 -24.53
N PRO A 292 -8.92 -1.01 -24.98
CA PRO A 292 -8.72 -1.28 -26.41
C PRO A 292 -9.78 -2.18 -27.06
N HIS A 293 -10.39 -3.10 -26.31
CA HIS A 293 -11.42 -4.03 -26.79
C HIS A 293 -12.82 -3.43 -26.78
N THR A 294 -13.01 -2.23 -26.21
CA THR A 294 -14.30 -1.53 -26.19
C THR A 294 -14.42 -0.51 -27.32
N LEU A 295 -13.37 -0.35 -28.13
CA LEU A 295 -13.30 0.64 -29.21
C LEU A 295 -13.58 0.01 -30.56
N TYR A 296 -14.18 0.78 -31.47
CA TYR A 296 -14.33 0.40 -32.87
C TYR A 296 -13.01 0.62 -33.63
N LYS A 297 -12.61 -0.41 -34.40
CA LYS A 297 -11.37 -0.44 -35.21
C LYS A 297 -10.12 0.04 -34.44
N PRO A 298 -9.76 -0.62 -33.32
CA PRO A 298 -8.54 -0.27 -32.59
C PRO A 298 -7.31 -0.51 -33.47
N ARG A 299 -6.38 0.44 -33.46
CA ARG A 299 -5.08 0.37 -34.15
C ARG A 299 -3.96 0.65 -33.16
N GLN A 300 -2.91 -0.15 -33.27
CA GLN A 300 -1.73 -0.05 -32.41
C GLN A 300 -0.58 0.63 -33.15
N TYR A 301 0.12 1.50 -32.44
CA TYR A 301 1.26 2.26 -32.92
C TYR A 301 2.39 2.10 -31.92
N GLN A 302 3.54 1.66 -32.40
CA GLN A 302 4.73 1.48 -31.58
C GLN A 302 5.60 2.72 -31.65
N PHE A 303 5.84 3.35 -30.50
CA PHE A 303 6.71 4.50 -30.38
C PHE A 303 7.99 4.09 -29.65
N LYS A 304 9.11 4.17 -30.37
CA LYS A 304 10.43 3.97 -29.79
C LYS A 304 10.85 5.24 -29.07
N SER A 305 11.10 5.14 -27.77
CA SER A 305 11.50 6.29 -26.96
C SER A 305 12.96 6.15 -26.54
N THR A 306 13.77 7.13 -26.95
CA THR A 306 15.19 7.23 -26.59
C THR A 306 15.37 7.47 -25.08
N ARG A 307 14.44 8.19 -24.45
CA ARG A 307 14.50 8.54 -23.02
C ARG A 307 14.43 7.32 -22.10
N PHE A 308 13.65 6.29 -22.43
CA PHE A 308 13.58 5.09 -21.60
C PHE A 308 14.90 4.31 -21.63
N LYS A 309 15.55 4.24 -22.79
CA LYS A 309 16.85 3.57 -22.91
C LYS A 309 17.88 4.23 -21.98
N THR A 310 18.04 5.55 -22.08
CA THR A 310 19.00 6.30 -21.25
C THR A 310 18.70 6.16 -19.75
N ARG A 311 17.43 6.18 -19.34
CA ARG A 311 17.06 6.00 -17.93
C ARG A 311 17.37 4.59 -17.44
N SER A 312 17.07 3.56 -18.23
CA SER A 312 17.42 2.18 -17.89
C SER A 312 18.93 1.99 -17.77
N GLU A 313 19.73 2.60 -18.65
CA GLU A 313 21.20 2.60 -18.55
C GLU A 313 21.69 3.24 -17.25
N GLN A 314 21.12 4.40 -16.86
CA GLN A 314 21.45 5.08 -15.61
C GLN A 314 21.08 4.23 -14.37
N GLU A 315 19.92 3.58 -14.38
CA GLU A 315 19.49 2.70 -13.29
C GLU A 315 20.38 1.45 -13.18
N ILE A 316 20.79 0.86 -14.31
CA ILE A 316 21.75 -0.26 -14.32
C ILE A 316 23.08 0.20 -13.74
N LYS A 317 23.62 1.33 -14.19
CA LYS A 317 24.89 1.88 -13.67
C LYS A 317 24.83 2.15 -12.16
N LYS A 318 23.70 2.66 -11.67
CA LYS A 318 23.49 2.87 -10.24
C LYS A 318 23.47 1.54 -9.46
N CYS A 319 22.79 0.53 -9.97
CA CYS A 319 22.79 -0.81 -9.36
C CYS A 319 24.18 -1.47 -9.40
N GLU A 320 24.98 -1.25 -10.45
CA GLU A 320 26.37 -1.71 -10.53
C GLU A 320 27.23 -1.09 -9.43
N GLN A 321 27.14 0.24 -9.25
CA GLN A 321 27.85 0.96 -8.19
C GLN A 321 27.42 0.50 -6.79
N GLU A 322 26.12 0.25 -6.59
CA GLU A 322 25.60 -0.28 -5.32
C GLU A 322 26.11 -1.69 -5.05
N LEU A 323 26.18 -2.55 -6.08
CA LEU A 323 26.71 -3.90 -5.96
C LEU A 323 28.22 -3.89 -5.66
N GLU A 324 28.98 -3.00 -6.29
CA GLU A 324 30.42 -2.83 -6.03
C GLU A 324 30.68 -2.41 -4.58
N SER A 325 29.92 -1.43 -4.08
CA SER A 325 29.97 -1.02 -2.67
C SER A 325 29.56 -2.15 -1.72
N LEU A 326 28.57 -2.98 -2.11
CA LEU A 326 28.16 -4.12 -1.30
C LEU A 326 29.24 -5.22 -1.27
N ASP A 327 29.87 -5.51 -2.41
CA ASP A 327 30.97 -6.47 -2.54
C ASP A 327 32.21 -6.01 -1.73
N GLU A 328 32.47 -4.71 -1.62
CA GLU A 328 33.47 -4.17 -0.66
C GLU A 328 33.08 -4.44 0.80
N ARG A 329 31.83 -4.14 1.18
CA ARG A 329 31.35 -4.39 2.55
C ARG A 329 31.36 -5.89 2.91
N ILE A 330 31.07 -6.77 1.95
CA ILE A 330 31.18 -8.22 2.13
C ILE A 330 32.63 -8.60 2.41
N ARG A 331 33.59 -8.08 1.64
CA ARG A 331 35.03 -8.33 1.85
C ARG A 331 35.49 -7.86 3.22
N GLU A 332 35.06 -6.67 3.66
CA GLU A 332 35.36 -6.16 5.01
C GLU A 332 34.76 -7.05 6.11
N ALA A 333 33.50 -7.45 5.97
CA ALA A 333 32.83 -8.32 6.93
C ALA A 333 33.50 -9.71 7.03
N ASP A 334 33.82 -10.33 5.89
CA ASP A 334 34.55 -11.60 5.84
C ASP A 334 35.96 -11.46 6.45
N SER A 335 36.66 -10.34 6.18
CA SER A 335 37.97 -10.08 6.79
C SER A 335 37.90 -9.96 8.32
N GLN A 336 36.86 -9.32 8.85
CA GLN A 336 36.65 -9.23 10.30
C GLN A 336 36.32 -10.58 10.93
N VAL A 337 35.54 -11.41 10.23
CA VAL A 337 35.27 -12.79 10.64
C VAL A 337 36.57 -13.59 10.70
N HIS A 338 37.42 -13.49 9.67
CA HIS A 338 38.70 -14.19 9.63
C HIS A 338 39.70 -13.71 10.69
N ASP A 339 39.83 -12.39 10.92
CA ASP A 339 40.71 -11.85 11.97
C ASP A 339 40.30 -12.34 13.37
N ILE A 340 39.01 -12.33 13.67
CA ILE A 340 38.49 -12.84 14.95
C ILE A 340 38.71 -14.36 15.05
N GLN A 341 38.47 -15.11 13.97
CA GLN A 341 38.74 -16.56 13.95
C GLN A 341 40.22 -16.89 14.16
N GLN A 342 41.14 -16.09 13.62
CA GLN A 342 42.59 -16.31 13.80
C GLN A 342 43.07 -15.92 15.21
N ARG A 343 42.51 -14.87 15.81
CA ARG A 343 42.82 -14.47 17.19
C ARG A 343 42.24 -15.43 18.22
N LEU A 344 41.13 -16.08 17.90
CA LEU A 344 40.49 -17.06 18.77
C LEU A 344 41.17 -18.44 18.65
N GLY A 345 41.96 -18.80 19.66
CA GLY A 345 42.52 -20.15 19.83
C GLY A 345 41.52 -21.20 20.37
N ILE A 346 42.02 -22.21 21.08
CA ILE A 346 41.26 -23.38 21.58
C ILE A 346 40.35 -23.05 22.79
N THR A 347 40.55 -21.91 23.45
CA THR A 347 39.80 -21.50 24.66
C THR A 347 38.82 -20.38 24.34
N TYR A 348 37.54 -20.58 24.66
CA TYR A 348 36.44 -19.69 24.26
C TYR A 348 35.78 -18.99 25.45
N THR A 349 35.55 -17.68 25.35
CA THR A 349 34.54 -16.99 26.17
C THR A 349 33.19 -16.99 25.44
N ILE A 350 32.08 -16.92 26.20
CA ILE A 350 30.71 -16.90 25.65
C ILE A 350 30.48 -15.63 24.81
N ASP A 351 31.07 -14.50 25.21
CA ASP A 351 30.90 -13.21 24.53
C ASP A 351 31.59 -13.18 23.15
N GLU A 352 32.81 -13.72 23.05
CA GLU A 352 33.54 -13.81 21.78
C GLU A 352 32.86 -14.73 20.76
N ARG A 353 32.29 -15.86 21.22
CA ARG A 353 31.46 -16.73 20.37
C ARG A 353 30.22 -16.00 19.86
N THR A 354 29.56 -15.23 20.72
CA THR A 354 28.37 -14.45 20.35
C THR A 354 28.73 -13.38 19.33
N ARG A 355 29.85 -12.69 19.51
CA ARG A 355 30.36 -11.67 18.57
C ARG A 355 30.73 -12.26 17.21
N LEU A 356 31.43 -13.40 17.18
CA LEU A 356 31.76 -14.11 15.94
C LEU A 356 30.48 -14.52 15.19
N ARG A 357 29.51 -15.10 15.89
CA ARG A 357 28.25 -15.54 15.29
C ARG A 357 27.45 -14.36 14.70
N LYS A 358 27.40 -13.22 15.41
CA LYS A 358 26.78 -11.98 14.89
C LYS A 358 27.43 -11.49 13.60
N LEU A 359 28.77 -11.49 13.53
CA LEU A 359 29.51 -11.08 12.32
C LEU A 359 29.32 -12.06 11.16
N GLN A 360 29.29 -13.36 11.43
CA GLN A 360 29.02 -14.38 10.42
C GLN A 360 27.61 -14.24 9.83
N ILE A 361 26.60 -14.01 10.68
CA ILE A 361 25.23 -13.73 10.23
C ILE A 361 25.22 -12.46 9.37
N HIS A 362 25.86 -11.38 9.82
CA HIS A 362 25.94 -10.14 9.05
C HIS A 362 26.59 -10.32 7.67
N ALA A 363 27.69 -11.08 7.59
CA ALA A 363 28.35 -11.39 6.33
C ALA A 363 27.46 -12.23 5.40
N ALA A 364 26.72 -13.19 5.95
CA ALA A 364 25.75 -14.00 5.21
C ALA A 364 24.60 -13.15 4.66
N ASP A 365 24.04 -12.25 5.47
CA ASP A 365 22.97 -11.32 5.05
C ASP A 365 23.44 -10.42 3.90
N LEU A 366 24.65 -9.85 4.01
CA LEU A 366 25.22 -9.03 2.94
C LEU A 366 25.38 -9.82 1.64
N LYS A 367 25.85 -11.08 1.72
CA LYS A 367 25.98 -11.97 0.56
C LYS A 367 24.63 -12.28 -0.08
N ASP A 368 23.59 -12.53 0.71
CA ASP A 368 22.25 -12.76 0.19
C ASP A 368 21.70 -11.52 -0.54
N ILE A 369 21.89 -10.33 0.04
CA ILE A 369 21.53 -9.06 -0.60
C ILE A 369 22.29 -8.86 -1.92
N ALA A 370 23.61 -9.10 -1.95
CA ALA A 370 24.41 -9.02 -3.18
C ALA A 370 23.91 -9.98 -4.26
N ASN A 371 23.61 -11.22 -3.89
CA ASN A 371 23.13 -12.23 -4.83
C ASN A 371 21.79 -11.86 -5.44
N ARG A 372 20.86 -11.34 -4.64
CA ARG A 372 19.57 -10.81 -5.13
C ARG A 372 19.78 -9.64 -6.09
N LEU A 373 20.66 -8.70 -5.73
CA LEU A 373 20.98 -7.53 -6.56
C LEU A 373 21.64 -7.94 -7.88
N ARG A 374 22.61 -8.86 -7.85
CA ARG A 374 23.32 -9.39 -9.03
C ARG A 374 22.36 -10.11 -9.97
N THR A 375 21.45 -10.92 -9.44
CA THR A 375 20.42 -11.61 -10.22
C THR A 375 19.50 -10.61 -10.92
N GLY A 376 19.01 -9.59 -10.21
CA GLY A 376 18.19 -8.55 -10.83
C GLY A 376 18.95 -7.66 -11.82
N LEU A 377 20.25 -7.40 -11.59
CA LEU A 377 21.11 -6.69 -12.54
C LEU A 377 21.26 -7.45 -13.85
N LEU A 378 21.54 -8.76 -13.80
CA LEU A 378 21.62 -9.61 -14.98
C LEU A 378 20.34 -9.53 -15.81
N ARG A 379 19.18 -9.57 -15.13
CA ARG A 379 17.90 -9.43 -15.81
C ARG A 379 17.71 -8.05 -16.43
N LYS A 380 17.99 -6.96 -15.70
CA LYS A 380 17.92 -5.60 -16.24
C LYS A 380 18.80 -5.41 -17.47
N LYS A 381 20.02 -5.97 -17.47
CA LYS A 381 20.92 -5.96 -18.64
C LYS A 381 20.31 -6.72 -19.83
N SER A 382 19.70 -7.88 -19.57
CA SER A 382 18.99 -8.63 -20.62
C SER A 382 17.80 -7.84 -21.19
N GLU A 383 17.05 -7.14 -20.34
CA GLU A 383 15.91 -6.32 -20.74
C GLU A 383 16.32 -4.99 -21.40
N LEU A 384 17.53 -4.48 -21.16
CA LEU A 384 18.03 -3.27 -21.82
C LEU A 384 18.20 -3.48 -23.33
N ASN A 385 18.58 -4.70 -23.71
CA ASN A 385 18.73 -5.09 -25.11
C ASN A 385 17.39 -5.20 -25.84
N THR A 386 16.27 -5.24 -25.11
CA THR A 386 14.94 -5.14 -25.71
C THR A 386 14.61 -3.68 -26.04
N THR A 387 14.06 -3.44 -27.23
CA THR A 387 13.67 -2.07 -27.62
C THR A 387 12.56 -1.60 -26.70
N LYS A 388 12.79 -0.53 -25.92
CA LYS A 388 11.77 0.07 -25.05
C LYS A 388 10.74 0.82 -25.91
N ILE A 389 9.62 0.16 -26.15
CA ILE A 389 8.52 0.63 -27.01
C ILE A 389 7.34 1.02 -26.13
N LEU A 390 6.82 2.23 -26.33
CA LEU A 390 5.48 2.59 -25.88
C LEU A 390 4.47 2.16 -26.94
N THR A 391 3.43 1.45 -26.52
CA THR A 391 2.33 1.05 -27.41
C THR A 391 1.17 2.00 -27.23
N PHE A 392 0.85 2.78 -28.27
CA PHE A 392 -0.35 3.59 -28.33
C PHE A 392 -1.45 2.80 -29.03
N THR A 393 -2.63 2.71 -28.41
CA THR A 393 -3.80 2.10 -29.05
C THR A 393 -4.88 3.15 -29.22
N PHE A 394 -5.28 3.41 -30.46
CA PHE A 394 -6.35 4.35 -30.80
C PHE A 394 -7.51 3.61 -31.43
N GLY A 395 -8.73 4.02 -31.09
CA GLY A 395 -9.95 3.51 -31.71
C GLY A 395 -11.09 4.47 -31.44
N LEU A 396 -12.23 4.25 -32.09
CA LEU A 396 -13.39 5.14 -31.96
C LEU A 396 -14.33 4.63 -30.87
N ASN A 397 -14.65 5.46 -29.89
CA ASN A 397 -15.71 5.18 -28.92
C ASN A 397 -17.07 5.46 -29.55
N ILE A 398 -17.61 4.48 -30.28
CA ILE A 398 -18.89 4.63 -30.99
C ILE A 398 -20.10 4.58 -30.07
N GLN A 399 -19.96 4.01 -28.87
CA GLN A 399 -21.04 3.92 -27.86
C GLN A 399 -21.25 5.27 -27.18
N ASN A 400 -20.17 5.99 -26.85
CA ASN A 400 -20.24 7.34 -26.32
C ASN A 400 -19.13 8.20 -26.94
N ARG A 401 -19.48 8.96 -27.98
CA ARG A 401 -18.53 9.79 -28.72
C ARG A 401 -18.02 11.00 -27.95
N ALA A 402 -18.78 11.48 -26.96
CA ALA A 402 -18.37 12.59 -26.09
C ALA A 402 -17.31 12.16 -25.06
N ALA A 403 -17.33 10.87 -24.68
CA ALA A 403 -16.34 10.25 -23.81
C ALA A 403 -15.09 9.81 -24.62
N ASP A 404 -14.41 10.79 -25.21
CA ASP A 404 -13.15 10.62 -25.96
C ASP A 404 -11.95 11.25 -25.23
N GLY A 405 -10.75 10.87 -25.64
CA GLY A 405 -9.50 11.34 -25.06
C GLY A 405 -8.52 10.19 -24.79
N VAL A 406 -7.36 10.52 -24.25
CA VAL A 406 -6.28 9.58 -23.97
C VAL A 406 -6.36 9.11 -22.53
N PHE A 407 -6.19 7.80 -22.38
CA PHE A 407 -6.02 7.13 -21.10
C PHE A 407 -4.55 6.75 -20.94
N VAL A 408 -3.91 7.24 -19.89
CA VAL A 408 -2.50 6.98 -19.61
C VAL A 408 -2.40 6.04 -18.42
N TYR A 409 -1.80 4.88 -18.65
CA TYR A 409 -1.51 3.89 -17.62
C TYR A 409 -0.02 3.90 -17.29
N ASN A 410 0.33 3.81 -16.01
CA ASN A 410 1.69 3.63 -15.53
C ASN A 410 1.75 2.34 -14.70
N CYS A 411 2.67 1.42 -15.03
CA CYS A 411 2.75 0.10 -14.38
C CYS A 411 1.39 -0.65 -14.34
N GLY A 412 0.57 -0.46 -15.37
CA GLY A 412 -0.76 -1.05 -15.49
C GLY A 412 -1.88 -0.34 -14.73
N ARG A 413 -1.58 0.69 -13.94
CA ARG A 413 -2.53 1.54 -13.20
C ARG A 413 -2.90 2.80 -13.98
N LEU A 414 -4.18 3.11 -14.10
CA LEU A 414 -4.68 4.33 -14.73
C LEU A 414 -4.18 5.57 -13.97
N ILE A 415 -3.56 6.54 -14.64
CA ILE A 415 -3.08 7.80 -14.02
C ILE A 415 -3.88 8.99 -14.52
N LYS A 416 -4.18 9.01 -15.83
CA LYS A 416 -4.96 10.06 -16.47
C LYS A 416 -6.03 9.43 -17.36
N MET A 417 -7.21 10.05 -17.38
CA MET A 417 -8.33 9.64 -18.22
C MET A 417 -8.90 10.85 -18.95
N TYR A 418 -9.45 10.62 -20.15
CA TYR A 418 -10.09 11.65 -20.99
C TYR A 418 -9.20 12.86 -21.35
N GLU A 419 -7.88 12.67 -21.40
CA GLU A 419 -6.95 13.75 -21.76
C GLU A 419 -7.06 14.08 -23.25
N LYS A 420 -7.47 15.31 -23.57
CA LYS A 420 -7.55 15.75 -24.97
C LYS A 420 -6.14 16.01 -25.50
N ILE A 421 -5.79 15.36 -26.60
CA ILE A 421 -4.52 15.59 -27.31
C ILE A 421 -4.80 16.13 -28.71
N GLY A 422 -3.93 17.04 -29.19
CA GLY A 422 -3.89 17.39 -30.61
C GLY A 422 -4.98 18.35 -31.14
N GLN A 423 -5.76 19.02 -30.30
CA GLN A 423 -6.53 20.19 -30.77
C GLN A 423 -5.66 21.46 -30.59
N PRO A 424 -5.32 22.19 -31.66
CA PRO A 424 -4.93 23.59 -31.52
C PRO A 424 -6.10 24.33 -30.89
N ASN A 425 -5.82 25.23 -29.96
CA ASN A 425 -6.80 26.15 -29.39
C ASN A 425 -7.80 26.62 -30.45
N LYS A 426 -9.10 26.32 -30.29
CA LYS A 426 -10.19 26.99 -31.02
C LYS A 426 -10.35 28.48 -30.63
N LYS A 427 -9.26 29.13 -30.22
CA LYS A 427 -9.15 30.58 -29.96
C LYS A 427 -8.12 31.16 -30.93
N THR A 428 -8.44 31.11 -32.21
CA THR A 428 -7.84 31.95 -33.27
C THR A 428 -8.66 31.72 -34.54
N LEU A 429 -9.79 32.42 -34.62
CA LEU A 429 -10.39 32.87 -35.86
C LEU A 429 -11.01 34.24 -35.58
#